data_AF-A0A369LNT2-F1
#
_entry.id   AF-A0A369LNT2-F1
#
_cell.length_a   1.000
_cell.length_b   1.000
_cell.length_c   1.000
_cell.angle_alpha   90.00
_cell.angle_beta   90.00
_cell.angle_gamma   90.00
#
_symmetry.space_group_name_H-M   'P 1'
#
loop_
_entity.id
_entity.type
_entity.pdbx_description
1 polymer ?
#
loop_
_entity_poly.entity_id
_entity_poly.type
_entity_poly.pdbx_seq_one_letter_code
_entity_poly.pdbx_strand_id
1 'polypeptide(L)'
;MSIMSVLVPFVALATGFAIIMILLYRNLQRLDEEAAEAWNRVQEQRIERLDASRQLIDTLAASAEFADAPTDDVRRALDACRKADGIEAAAEADSALAQAWRAFSAATDMRRATALDRAHEAIERLNEADKRLPLRERLYNNAATTYNNAGVTFPALLVAKRARHTARPLYRPLHLRAASDQASAADVETLADKSPRIMNAYMLWAVGMSDATLEEADGS
;
A
#
# COMPACT_ATOMS: atom_id res chain seq x y z
N MET A 1 -41.16 37.12 -19.15
CA MET A 1 -40.43 35.83 -19.18
C MET A 1 -41.14 34.88 -18.23
N SER A 2 -41.85 33.88 -18.75
CA SER A 2 -42.71 33.00 -17.95
C SER A 2 -41.86 32.19 -16.96
N ILE A 3 -42.27 32.11 -15.69
CA ILE A 3 -41.58 31.35 -14.63
C ILE A 3 -41.22 29.92 -15.07
N MET A 4 -42.08 29.29 -15.89
CA MET A 4 -41.82 27.97 -16.47
C MET A 4 -40.57 27.90 -17.34
N SER A 5 -40.20 28.96 -18.07
CA SER A 5 -38.99 28.99 -18.91
C SER A 5 -37.70 29.04 -18.09
N VAL A 6 -37.75 29.49 -16.83
CA VAL A 6 -36.60 29.50 -15.90
C VAL A 6 -36.57 28.22 -15.05
N LEU A 7 -37.74 27.66 -14.71
CA LEU A 7 -37.85 26.46 -13.89
C LEU A 7 -37.32 25.21 -14.61
N VAL A 8 -37.64 25.04 -15.89
CA VAL A 8 -37.23 23.87 -16.69
C VAL A 8 -35.70 23.68 -16.76
N PRO A 9 -34.89 24.70 -17.13
CA PRO A 9 -33.43 24.53 -17.15
C PRO A 9 -32.85 24.32 -15.75
N PHE A 10 -33.45 24.91 -14.71
CA PHE A 10 -33.02 24.70 -13.32
C PHE A 10 -33.26 23.26 -12.86
N VAL A 11 -34.44 22.70 -13.15
CA VAL A 11 -34.77 21.29 -12.83
C VAL A 11 -33.88 20.33 -13.62
N ALA A 12 -33.62 20.61 -14.90
CA ALA A 12 -32.71 19.81 -15.71
C ALA A 12 -31.28 19.82 -15.14
N LEU A 13 -30.78 20.99 -14.73
CA LEU A 13 -29.47 21.13 -14.10
C LEU A 13 -29.39 20.40 -12.76
N ALA A 14 -30.41 20.54 -11.91
CA ALA A 14 -30.48 19.85 -10.62
C ALA A 14 -30.51 18.32 -10.81
N THR A 15 -31.25 17.83 -11.81
CA THR A 15 -31.31 16.40 -12.13
C THR A 15 -29.96 15.89 -12.62
N GLY A 16 -29.29 16.63 -13.51
CA GLY A 16 -27.94 16.30 -13.97
C GLY A 16 -26.93 16.24 -12.83
N PHE A 17 -26.97 17.23 -11.92
CA PHE A 17 -26.12 17.24 -10.74
C PHE A 17 -26.37 16.03 -9.82
N ALA A 18 -27.63 15.67 -9.59
CA ALA A 18 -27.99 14.50 -8.79
C ALA A 18 -27.46 13.19 -9.41
N ILE A 19 -27.55 13.02 -10.73
CA ILE A 19 -27.01 11.84 -11.43
C ILE A 19 -25.49 11.74 -11.25
N ILE A 20 -24.76 12.85 -11.42
CA ILE A 20 -23.30 12.88 -11.22
C ILE A 20 -22.93 12.47 -9.79
N MET A 21 -23.66 12.97 -8.78
CA MET A 21 -23.42 12.60 -7.38
C MET A 21 -23.65 11.12 -7.11
N ILE A 22 -24.69 10.51 -7.71
CA ILE A 22 -24.97 9.07 -7.58
C ILE A 22 -23.84 8.24 -8.22
N LEU A 23 -23.41 8.60 -9.43
CA LEU A 23 -22.32 7.90 -10.12
C LEU A 23 -21.02 7.95 -9.32
N LEU A 24 -20.74 9.10 -8.73
CA LEU A 24 -19.52 9.32 -7.94
C LEU A 24 -19.54 8.53 -6.64
N TYR A 25 -20.69 8.45 -5.97
CA TYR A 25 -20.87 7.61 -4.80
C TYR A 25 -20.65 6.13 -5.11
N ARG A 26 -21.24 5.62 -6.20
CA ARG A 26 -21.05 4.22 -6.61
C ARG A 26 -19.60 3.92 -6.98
N ASN A 27 -18.92 4.86 -7.64
CA ASN A 27 -17.50 4.70 -7.94
C ASN A 27 -16.65 4.64 -6.67
N LEU A 28 -16.94 5.48 -5.68
CA LEU A 28 -16.21 5.49 -4.42
C LEU A 28 -16.43 4.19 -3.62
N GLN A 29 -17.67 3.67 -3.59
CA GLN A 29 -17.97 2.36 -2.99
C GLN A 29 -17.24 1.23 -3.71
N ARG A 30 -17.23 1.25 -5.05
CA ARG A 30 -16.50 0.26 -5.84
C ARG A 30 -15.01 0.27 -5.55
N LEU A 31 -14.38 1.45 -5.43
CA LEU A 31 -12.97 1.56 -5.08
C LEU A 31 -12.68 1.04 -3.66
N ASP A 32 -13.61 1.23 -2.73
CA ASP A 32 -13.51 0.68 -1.37
C ASP A 32 -13.57 -0.85 -1.37
N GLU A 33 -14.53 -1.42 -2.12
CA GLU A 33 -14.67 -2.86 -2.32
C GLU A 33 -13.42 -3.45 -3.00
N GLU A 34 -12.91 -2.83 -4.06
CA GLU A 34 -11.68 -3.25 -4.74
C GLU A 34 -10.47 -3.25 -3.79
N ALA A 35 -10.34 -2.23 -2.94
CA ALA A 35 -9.30 -2.19 -1.92
C ALA A 35 -9.50 -3.26 -0.82
N ALA A 36 -10.73 -3.61 -0.47
CA ALA A 36 -11.02 -4.69 0.49
C ALA A 36 -10.71 -6.06 -0.09
N GLU A 37 -11.08 -6.30 -1.34
CA GLU A 37 -10.74 -7.54 -2.05
C GLU A 37 -9.22 -7.70 -2.18
N ALA A 38 -8.51 -6.62 -2.56
CA ALA A 38 -7.07 -6.62 -2.63
C ALA A 38 -6.43 -6.91 -1.26
N TRP A 39 -6.99 -6.37 -0.18
CA TRP A 39 -6.55 -6.66 1.20
C TRP A 39 -6.75 -8.13 1.56
N ASN A 40 -7.93 -8.70 1.28
CA ASN A 40 -8.21 -10.11 1.56
C ASN A 40 -7.19 -11.03 0.86
N ARG A 41 -6.84 -10.72 -0.39
CA ARG A 41 -5.80 -11.46 -1.13
C ARG A 41 -4.42 -11.35 -0.49
N VAL A 42 -4.06 -10.21 0.11
CA VAL A 42 -2.82 -10.06 0.89
C VAL A 42 -2.89 -10.94 2.13
N GLN A 43 -4.01 -10.93 2.85
CA GLN A 43 -4.19 -11.70 4.09
C GLN A 43 -4.12 -13.21 3.87
N GLU A 44 -4.76 -13.73 2.82
CA GLU A 44 -4.65 -15.14 2.44
C GLU A 44 -3.19 -15.56 2.23
N GLN A 45 -2.44 -14.78 1.44
CA GLN A 45 -1.04 -15.05 1.13
C GLN A 45 -0.14 -14.92 2.37
N ARG A 46 -0.46 -13.96 3.25
CA ARG A 46 0.22 -13.76 4.53
C ARG A 46 0.01 -14.96 5.44
N ILE A 47 -1.22 -15.47 5.56
CA ILE A 47 -1.51 -16.66 6.38
C ILE A 47 -0.75 -17.88 5.84
N GLU A 48 -0.72 -18.11 4.53
CA GLU A 48 0.07 -19.19 3.92
C GLU A 48 1.56 -19.08 4.28
N ARG A 49 2.13 -17.86 4.24
CA ARG A 49 3.51 -17.60 4.64
C ARG A 49 3.75 -17.88 6.12
N LEU A 50 2.83 -17.47 7.00
CA LEU A 50 2.91 -17.72 8.45
C LEU A 50 2.83 -19.22 8.75
N ASP A 51 1.98 -19.95 8.04
CA ASP A 51 1.82 -21.40 8.19
C ASP A 51 3.06 -22.16 7.74
N ALA A 52 3.63 -21.79 6.58
CA ALA A 52 4.90 -22.35 6.10
C ALA A 52 6.06 -22.04 7.09
N SER A 53 6.09 -20.81 7.63
CA SER A 53 7.07 -20.41 8.64
C SER A 53 6.93 -21.22 9.94
N ARG A 54 5.69 -21.48 10.37
CA ARG A 54 5.40 -22.32 11.55
C ARG A 54 5.87 -23.75 11.33
N GLN A 55 5.55 -24.34 10.17
CA GLN A 55 6.00 -25.68 9.79
C GLN A 55 7.53 -25.78 9.78
N LEU A 56 8.22 -24.76 9.28
CA LEU A 56 9.68 -24.71 9.29
C LEU A 56 10.24 -24.68 10.73
N ILE A 57 9.71 -23.82 11.60
CA ILE A 57 10.17 -23.75 12.99
C ILE A 57 9.88 -25.04 13.76
N ASP A 58 8.72 -25.66 13.54
CA ASP A 58 8.35 -26.90 14.22
C ASP A 58 9.22 -28.08 13.75
N THR A 59 9.63 -28.11 12.48
CA THR A 59 10.58 -29.14 11.98
C THR A 59 12.00 -28.91 12.50
N LEU A 60 12.45 -27.66 12.59
CA LEU A 60 13.76 -27.33 13.18
C LEU A 60 13.80 -27.65 14.67
N ALA A 61 12.78 -27.27 15.44
CA ALA A 61 12.70 -27.56 16.86
C ALA A 61 12.63 -29.06 17.18
N ALA A 62 12.10 -29.87 16.27
CA ALA A 62 12.08 -31.34 16.41
C ALA A 62 13.42 -32.00 16.04
N SER A 63 14.34 -31.27 15.41
CA SER A 63 15.65 -31.79 15.02
C SER A 63 16.65 -31.69 16.16
N ALA A 64 17.34 -32.80 16.47
CA ALA A 64 18.41 -32.82 17.46
C ALA A 64 19.58 -31.87 17.10
N GLU A 65 19.78 -31.58 15.81
CA GLU A 65 20.83 -30.68 15.32
C GLU A 65 20.58 -29.20 15.66
N PHE A 66 19.34 -28.85 16.01
CA PHE A 66 18.89 -27.48 16.29
C PHE A 66 18.33 -27.34 17.71
N ALA A 67 18.69 -28.25 18.62
CA ALA A 67 18.19 -28.25 20.00
C ALA A 67 18.52 -26.95 20.78
N ASP A 68 19.64 -26.30 20.46
CA ASP A 68 20.08 -25.05 21.09
C ASP A 68 19.54 -23.78 20.39
N ALA A 69 18.73 -23.92 19.34
CA ALA A 69 18.29 -22.79 18.53
C ALA A 69 17.18 -21.98 19.24
N PRO A 70 17.26 -20.63 19.27
CA PRO A 70 16.29 -19.77 19.96
C PRO A 70 14.97 -19.64 19.16
N THR A 71 14.16 -20.70 19.16
CA THR A 71 12.90 -20.76 18.39
C THR A 71 11.71 -20.06 19.04
N ASP A 72 11.78 -19.81 20.36
CA ASP A 72 10.69 -19.19 21.13
C ASP A 72 10.35 -17.77 20.67
N ASP A 73 11.36 -16.99 20.28
CA ASP A 73 11.17 -15.62 19.80
C ASP A 73 10.40 -15.59 18.47
N VAL A 74 10.73 -16.53 17.57
CA VAL A 74 10.04 -16.67 16.29
C VAL A 74 8.61 -17.17 16.49
N ARG A 75 8.39 -18.14 17.38
CA ARG A 75 7.04 -18.64 17.72
C ARG A 75 6.16 -17.54 18.29
N ARG A 76 6.68 -16.74 19.24
CA ARG A 76 5.94 -15.59 19.80
C ARG A 76 5.60 -14.56 18.74
N ALA A 77 6.53 -14.25 17.84
CA ALA A 77 6.29 -13.33 16.74
C ALA A 77 5.22 -13.86 15.76
N LEU A 78 5.25 -15.16 15.42
CA LEU A 78 4.23 -15.80 14.58
C LEU A 78 2.83 -15.75 15.22
N ASP A 79 2.74 -15.99 16.53
CA ASP A 79 1.47 -15.90 17.26
C ASP A 79 0.95 -14.47 17.31
N ALA A 80 1.83 -13.48 17.46
CA ALA A 80 1.47 -12.07 17.37
C ALA A 80 0.95 -11.70 15.96
N CYS A 81 1.61 -12.19 14.90
CA CYS A 81 1.16 -12.00 13.52
C CYS A 81 -0.25 -12.53 13.27
N ARG A 82 -0.61 -13.69 13.85
CA ARG A 82 -1.95 -14.27 13.70
C ARG A 82 -3.03 -13.53 14.48
N LYS A 83 -2.67 -12.88 15.59
CA LYS A 83 -3.60 -12.08 16.42
C LYS A 83 -3.76 -10.64 15.94
N ALA A 84 -2.94 -10.20 14.99
CA ALA A 84 -2.96 -8.83 14.51
C ALA A 84 -4.23 -8.57 13.68
N ASP A 85 -5.10 -7.72 14.22
CA ASP A 85 -6.32 -7.26 13.56
C ASP A 85 -6.12 -5.88 12.95
N GLY A 86 -6.44 -5.74 11.66
CA GLY A 86 -6.23 -4.50 10.91
C GLY A 86 -4.90 -4.44 10.15
N ILE A 87 -4.81 -3.49 9.24
CA ILE A 87 -3.72 -3.39 8.25
C ILE A 87 -2.42 -2.94 8.91
N GLU A 88 -2.49 -1.95 9.79
CA GLU A 88 -1.35 -1.39 10.52
C GLU A 88 -0.79 -2.40 11.53
N ALA A 89 -1.66 -3.02 12.33
CA ALA A 89 -1.25 -4.05 13.27
C ALA A 89 -0.60 -5.24 12.55
N ALA A 90 -1.14 -5.65 11.40
CA ALA A 90 -0.55 -6.70 10.57
C ALA A 90 0.85 -6.29 10.06
N ALA A 91 1.01 -5.04 9.61
CA ALA A 91 2.29 -4.53 9.13
C ALA A 91 3.34 -4.46 10.25
N GLU A 92 2.96 -4.00 11.45
CA GLU A 92 3.84 -3.95 12.63
C GLU A 92 4.24 -5.36 13.09
N ALA A 93 3.28 -6.28 13.20
CA ALA A 93 3.55 -7.65 13.59
C ALA A 93 4.47 -8.36 12.59
N ASP A 94 4.24 -8.18 11.29
CA ASP A 94 5.12 -8.74 10.25
C ASP A 94 6.52 -8.14 10.26
N SER A 95 6.64 -6.87 10.65
CA SER A 95 7.93 -6.22 10.86
C SER A 95 8.68 -6.83 12.03
N ALA A 96 7.99 -7.13 13.13
CA ALA A 96 8.56 -7.81 14.29
C ALA A 96 8.97 -9.25 13.96
N LEU A 97 8.13 -9.97 13.19
CA LEU A 97 8.45 -11.31 12.69
C LEU A 97 9.69 -11.32 11.80
N ALA A 98 9.84 -10.35 10.90
CA ALA A 98 11.04 -10.23 10.08
C ALA A 98 12.29 -10.01 10.93
N GLN A 99 12.20 -9.22 12.01
CA GLN A 99 13.31 -9.03 12.94
C GLN A 99 13.66 -10.30 13.72
N ALA A 100 12.66 -11.03 14.21
CA ALA A 100 12.85 -12.31 14.90
C ALA A 100 13.53 -13.34 13.99
N TRP A 101 13.09 -13.44 12.73
CA TRP A 101 13.75 -14.30 11.73
C TRP A 101 15.19 -13.90 11.43
N ARG A 102 15.49 -12.59 11.34
CA ARG A 102 16.89 -12.13 11.19
C ARG A 102 17.75 -12.55 12.37
N ALA A 103 17.27 -12.33 13.60
CA ALA A 103 17.98 -12.75 14.82
C ALA A 103 18.19 -14.27 14.85
N PHE A 104 17.17 -15.05 14.53
CA PHE A 104 17.24 -16.51 14.45
C PHE A 104 18.27 -16.98 13.41
N SER A 105 18.27 -16.38 12.22
CA SER A 105 19.22 -16.69 11.13
C SER A 105 20.66 -16.29 11.44
N ALA A 106 20.87 -15.30 12.31
CA ALA A 106 22.19 -14.89 12.77
C ALA A 106 22.74 -15.83 13.85
N ALA A 107 21.87 -16.37 14.70
CA ALA A 107 22.23 -17.31 15.76
C ALA A 107 22.40 -18.75 15.26
N THR A 108 21.81 -19.10 14.12
CA THR A 108 21.67 -20.49 13.66
C THR A 108 22.30 -20.68 12.28
N ASP A 109 23.08 -21.75 12.09
CA ASP A 109 23.61 -22.10 10.76
C ASP A 109 22.51 -22.68 9.86
N MET A 110 21.82 -21.79 9.17
CA MET A 110 20.72 -22.11 8.25
C MET A 110 21.13 -23.06 7.10
N ARG A 111 22.43 -23.25 6.83
CA ARG A 111 22.88 -24.22 5.80
C ARG A 111 22.60 -25.66 6.21
N ARG A 112 22.57 -25.95 7.51
CA ARG A 112 22.21 -27.27 8.03
C ARG A 112 20.70 -27.50 7.95
N ALA A 113 19.90 -26.44 8.04
CA ALA A 113 18.44 -26.52 7.98
C ALA A 113 17.98 -27.00 6.60
N THR A 114 18.65 -26.55 5.53
CA THR A 114 18.38 -26.97 4.16
C THR A 114 18.71 -28.44 3.87
N ALA A 115 19.51 -29.09 4.72
CA ALA A 115 19.87 -30.50 4.57
C ALA A 115 18.79 -31.46 5.08
N LEU A 116 17.82 -30.97 5.86
CA LEU A 116 16.67 -31.78 6.28
C LEU A 116 15.61 -31.82 5.18
N ASP A 117 15.35 -33.01 4.64
CA ASP A 117 14.29 -33.23 3.63
C ASP A 117 12.92 -32.69 4.07
N ARG A 118 12.58 -32.79 5.36
CA ARG A 118 11.31 -32.28 5.91
C ARG A 118 11.24 -30.75 6.01
N ALA A 119 12.38 -30.08 6.12
CA ALA A 119 12.45 -28.61 6.13
C ALA A 119 12.42 -28.05 4.70
N HIS A 120 12.89 -28.83 3.72
CA HIS A 120 12.93 -28.44 2.31
C HIS A 120 11.56 -28.02 1.77
N GLU A 121 10.52 -28.84 2.01
CA GLU A 121 9.16 -28.54 1.57
C GLU A 121 8.62 -27.22 2.16
N ALA A 122 8.88 -26.96 3.44
CA ALA A 122 8.46 -25.72 4.09
C ALA A 122 9.20 -24.50 3.53
N ILE A 123 10.49 -24.64 3.20
CA ILE A 123 11.31 -23.60 2.59
C ILE A 123 10.82 -23.29 1.17
N GLU A 124 10.47 -24.31 0.36
CA GLU A 124 9.93 -24.10 -0.98
C GLU A 124 8.59 -23.35 -0.96
N ARG A 125 7.67 -23.77 -0.09
CA ARG A 125 6.39 -23.07 0.12
C ARG A 125 6.59 -21.62 0.56
N LEU A 126 7.52 -21.40 1.49
CA LEU A 126 7.86 -20.06 1.97
C LEU A 126 8.40 -19.18 0.83
N ASN A 127 9.30 -19.71 -0.01
CA ASN A 127 9.88 -18.99 -1.15
C ASN A 127 8.82 -18.65 -2.21
N GLU A 128 7.90 -19.57 -2.49
CA GLU A 128 6.80 -19.30 -3.43
C GLU A 128 5.85 -18.22 -2.90
N ALA A 129 5.54 -18.24 -1.60
CA ALA A 129 4.76 -17.20 -0.96
C ALA A 129 5.48 -15.84 -1.00
N ASP A 130 6.79 -15.81 -0.73
CA ASP A 130 7.60 -14.59 -0.71
C ASP A 130 7.77 -13.95 -2.10
N LYS A 131 7.75 -14.74 -3.18
CA LYS A 131 7.74 -14.23 -4.55
C LYS A 131 6.43 -13.53 -4.91
N ARG A 132 5.29 -14.04 -4.41
CA ARG A 132 3.94 -13.55 -4.76
C ARG A 132 3.50 -12.38 -3.89
N LEU A 133 3.93 -12.35 -2.63
CA LEU A 133 3.50 -11.36 -1.65
C LEU A 133 3.75 -9.90 -2.10
N PRO A 134 4.94 -9.51 -2.61
CA PRO A 134 5.23 -8.11 -2.98
C PRO A 134 4.32 -7.58 -4.08
N LEU A 135 3.89 -8.45 -5.00
CA LEU A 135 2.94 -8.05 -6.04
C LEU A 135 1.57 -7.74 -5.43
N ARG A 136 1.08 -8.58 -4.50
CA ARG A 136 -0.21 -8.36 -3.83
C ARG A 136 -0.19 -7.10 -2.96
N GLU A 137 0.91 -6.86 -2.24
CA GLU A 137 1.11 -5.65 -1.44
C GLU A 137 1.03 -4.38 -2.31
N ARG A 138 1.70 -4.38 -3.47
CA ARG A 138 1.66 -3.26 -4.42
C ARG A 138 0.25 -3.03 -4.96
N LEU A 139 -0.46 -4.10 -5.33
CA LEU A 139 -1.83 -4.01 -5.82
C LEU A 139 -2.76 -3.42 -4.75
N TYR A 140 -2.66 -3.88 -3.51
CA TYR A 140 -3.41 -3.33 -2.39
C TYR A 140 -3.06 -1.86 -2.14
N ASN A 141 -1.78 -1.51 -2.06
CA ASN A 141 -1.34 -0.14 -1.80
C ASN A 141 -1.76 0.82 -2.92
N ASN A 142 -1.76 0.38 -4.18
CA ASN A 142 -2.29 1.15 -5.30
C ASN A 142 -3.81 1.34 -5.20
N ALA A 143 -4.57 0.29 -4.85
CA ALA A 143 -6.02 0.39 -4.66
C ALA A 143 -6.37 1.33 -3.50
N ALA A 144 -5.69 1.19 -2.34
CA ALA A 144 -5.87 2.05 -1.18
C ALA A 144 -5.52 3.52 -1.49
N THR A 145 -4.43 3.76 -2.22
CA THR A 145 -4.05 5.11 -2.66
C THR A 145 -5.09 5.70 -3.62
N THR A 146 -5.61 4.89 -4.55
CA THR A 146 -6.64 5.33 -5.51
C THR A 146 -7.93 5.69 -4.80
N TYR A 147 -8.37 4.86 -3.85
CA TYR A 147 -9.52 5.13 -2.99
C TYR A 147 -9.33 6.42 -2.17
N ASN A 148 -8.18 6.57 -1.50
CA ASN A 148 -7.85 7.75 -0.70
C ASN A 148 -7.84 9.03 -1.56
N ASN A 149 -7.26 8.98 -2.75
CA ASN A 149 -7.22 10.09 -3.70
C ASN A 149 -8.62 10.43 -4.23
N ALA A 150 -9.45 9.43 -4.51
CA ALA A 150 -10.83 9.63 -4.94
C ALA A 150 -11.67 10.35 -3.86
N GLY A 151 -11.44 10.02 -2.58
CA GLY A 151 -12.13 10.67 -1.46
C GLY A 151 -11.80 12.16 -1.26
N VAL A 152 -10.62 12.62 -1.70
CA VAL A 152 -10.16 14.01 -1.54
C VAL A 152 -10.32 14.88 -2.78
N THR A 153 -10.63 14.29 -3.95
CA THR A 153 -10.74 15.02 -5.22
C THR A 153 -12.14 15.65 -5.37
N PHE A 154 -12.22 16.90 -5.84
CA PHE A 154 -13.50 17.53 -6.20
C PHE A 154 -14.03 16.93 -7.52
N PRO A 155 -15.33 16.58 -7.64
CA PRO A 155 -16.44 16.84 -6.72
C PRO A 155 -16.73 15.72 -5.69
N ALA A 156 -15.94 14.65 -5.66
CA ALA A 156 -16.16 13.48 -4.80
C ALA A 156 -16.05 13.81 -3.30
N LEU A 157 -15.23 14.79 -2.95
CA LEU A 157 -15.10 15.32 -1.58
C LEU A 157 -16.45 15.68 -0.93
N LEU A 158 -17.41 16.21 -1.70
CA LEU A 158 -18.73 16.61 -1.19
C LEU A 158 -19.55 15.39 -0.73
N VAL A 159 -19.44 14.30 -1.48
CA VAL A 159 -20.09 13.02 -1.18
C VAL A 159 -19.34 12.29 -0.07
N ALA A 160 -18.01 12.27 -0.14
CA ALA A 160 -17.12 11.61 0.82
C ALA A 160 -17.29 12.18 2.25
N LYS A 161 -17.37 13.52 2.39
CA LYS A 161 -17.59 14.19 3.68
C LYS A 161 -18.94 13.84 4.29
N ARG A 162 -19.98 13.68 3.47
CA ARG A 162 -21.32 13.28 3.93
C ARG A 162 -21.40 11.79 4.27
N ALA A 163 -20.58 10.96 3.61
CA ALA A 163 -20.54 9.51 3.77
C ALA A 163 -19.55 9.01 4.85
N ARG A 164 -18.90 9.90 5.63
CA ARG A 164 -17.83 9.55 6.60
C ARG A 164 -16.72 8.70 5.97
N HIS A 165 -16.25 9.09 4.80
CA HIS A 165 -15.12 8.45 4.14
C HIS A 165 -13.93 8.34 5.10
N THR A 166 -13.46 7.11 5.34
CA THR A 166 -12.32 6.83 6.23
C THR A 166 -11.19 6.37 5.35
N ALA A 167 -10.07 7.12 5.35
CA ALA A 167 -8.91 6.76 4.54
C ALA A 167 -8.42 5.37 4.93
N ARG A 168 -8.07 4.56 3.92
CA ARG A 168 -7.47 3.24 4.16
C ARG A 168 -5.97 3.40 4.41
N PRO A 169 -5.43 2.76 5.45
CA PRO A 169 -4.00 2.74 5.69
C PRO A 169 -3.27 1.93 4.63
N LEU A 170 -1.96 2.14 4.54
CA LEU A 170 -1.10 1.43 3.59
C LEU A 170 -0.43 0.25 4.30
N TYR A 171 -0.32 -0.87 3.60
CA TYR A 171 0.34 -2.05 4.12
C TYR A 171 1.82 -2.03 3.72
N ARG A 172 2.70 -1.71 4.67
CA ARG A 172 4.15 -1.61 4.46
C ARG A 172 4.92 -2.23 5.63
N PRO A 173 4.95 -3.57 5.74
CA PRO A 173 5.77 -4.24 6.74
C PRO A 173 7.28 -3.99 6.50
N LEU A 174 8.12 -4.16 7.51
CA LEU A 174 9.57 -4.05 7.41
C LEU A 174 10.16 -5.28 6.70
N HIS A 175 10.13 -5.28 5.38
CA HIS A 175 10.89 -6.20 4.55
C HIS A 175 12.34 -5.69 4.41
N LEU A 176 13.31 -6.53 4.00
CA LEU A 176 14.70 -6.08 3.73
C LEU A 176 14.76 -4.87 2.76
N ARG A 177 13.68 -4.65 1.99
CA ARG A 177 13.47 -3.46 1.15
C ARG A 177 13.08 -2.19 1.89
N ALA A 178 12.51 -2.21 3.10
CA ALA A 178 12.26 -0.96 3.84
C ALA A 178 13.57 -0.19 4.08
N ALA A 179 14.69 -0.90 4.26
CA ALA A 179 16.02 -0.32 4.29
C ALA A 179 16.45 0.24 2.92
N SER A 180 16.14 -0.44 1.80
CA SER A 180 16.44 0.09 0.45
C SER A 180 15.51 1.21 0.01
N ASP A 181 14.27 1.24 0.47
CA ASP A 181 13.25 2.23 0.16
C ASP A 181 13.46 3.47 1.03
N GLN A 182 13.88 3.32 2.30
CA GLN A 182 14.42 4.43 3.10
C GLN A 182 15.73 4.94 2.51
N ALA A 183 16.63 4.06 2.04
CA ALA A 183 17.82 4.50 1.33
C ALA A 183 17.47 5.24 0.02
N SER A 184 16.47 4.77 -0.74
CA SER A 184 16.00 5.43 -1.96
C SER A 184 15.26 6.74 -1.66
N ALA A 185 14.50 6.82 -0.57
CA ALA A 185 13.82 8.03 -0.13
C ALA A 185 14.81 9.07 0.41
N ALA A 186 15.83 8.63 1.16
CA ALA A 186 16.94 9.45 1.58
C ALA A 186 17.77 9.92 0.38
N ASP A 187 18.01 9.06 -0.62
CA ASP A 187 18.64 9.45 -1.88
C ASP A 187 17.79 10.49 -2.63
N VAL A 188 16.47 10.31 -2.72
CA VAL A 188 15.55 11.29 -3.34
C VAL A 188 15.52 12.61 -2.57
N GLU A 189 15.56 12.60 -1.24
CA GLU A 189 15.65 13.80 -0.40
C GLU A 189 17.00 14.50 -0.58
N THR A 190 18.11 13.74 -0.66
CA THR A 190 19.44 14.31 -0.95
C THR A 190 19.54 14.84 -2.38
N LEU A 191 18.84 14.24 -3.35
CA LEU A 191 18.71 14.75 -4.72
C LEU A 191 17.81 16.01 -4.76
N ALA A 192 16.78 16.09 -3.93
CA ALA A 192 15.93 17.26 -3.79
C ALA A 192 16.66 18.43 -3.10
N ASP A 193 17.52 18.15 -2.12
CA ASP A 193 18.38 19.12 -1.43
C ASP A 193 19.56 19.61 -2.31
N LYS A 194 20.13 18.72 -3.14
CA LYS A 194 21.20 19.05 -4.10
C LYS A 194 20.72 19.66 -5.40
N SER A 195 19.41 19.66 -5.68
CA SER A 195 18.86 20.25 -6.91
C SER A 195 18.40 21.68 -6.64
N PRO A 196 19.07 22.72 -7.18
CA PRO A 196 18.65 24.09 -7.00
C PRO A 196 17.29 24.30 -7.67
N ARG A 197 16.23 24.38 -6.84
CA ARG A 197 14.84 24.73 -7.20
C ARG A 197 14.33 24.03 -8.48
N ILE A 198 13.86 22.80 -8.32
CA ILE A 198 12.97 22.20 -9.32
C ILE A 198 11.64 22.99 -9.30
N MET A 199 11.48 23.83 -10.32
CA MET A 199 10.27 24.56 -10.66
C MET A 199 9.09 23.58 -10.75
N ASN A 200 7.99 23.87 -10.04
CA ASN A 200 6.74 23.12 -10.13
C ASN A 200 6.30 23.02 -11.61
N ALA A 201 5.86 21.84 -12.07
CA ALA A 201 5.40 21.62 -13.45
C ALA A 201 4.27 22.59 -13.86
N TYR A 202 3.53 23.14 -12.89
CA TYR A 202 2.53 24.19 -13.12
C TYR A 202 3.13 25.57 -13.49
N MET A 203 4.38 25.87 -13.14
CA MET A 203 5.04 27.14 -13.47
C MET A 203 5.69 27.15 -14.86
N LEU A 204 6.02 25.97 -15.40
CA LEU A 204 6.54 25.82 -16.77
C LEU A 204 5.51 26.25 -17.83
N TRP A 205 4.22 26.11 -17.52
CA TRP A 205 3.13 26.58 -18.39
C TRP A 205 2.86 28.08 -18.24
N ALA A 206 3.08 28.65 -17.06
CA ALA A 206 2.85 30.08 -16.79
C ALA A 206 3.92 30.99 -17.42
N VAL A 207 5.17 30.52 -17.56
CA VAL A 207 6.25 31.28 -18.20
C VAL A 207 6.15 31.29 -19.73
N GLY A 208 5.47 30.31 -20.34
CA GLY A 208 5.25 30.25 -21.79
C GLY A 208 4.16 31.18 -22.33
N MET A 209 3.38 31.84 -21.47
CA MET A 209 2.29 32.76 -21.87
C MET A 209 2.58 34.24 -21.60
N SER A 210 3.70 34.59 -20.94
CA SER A 210 4.03 36.00 -20.70
C SER A 210 4.72 36.70 -21.89
N ASP A 211 5.22 35.95 -22.89
CA ASP A 211 5.90 36.52 -24.06
C ASP A 211 4.99 36.76 -25.27
N ALA A 212 3.68 36.45 -25.19
CA ALA A 212 2.77 36.54 -26.33
C ALA A 212 1.86 37.79 -26.35
N THR A 213 2.10 38.83 -25.54
CA THR A 213 1.16 39.97 -25.44
C THR A 213 1.76 41.38 -25.44
N LEU A 214 2.94 41.63 -26.02
CA LEU A 214 3.42 43.01 -26.22
C LEU A 214 4.16 43.22 -27.56
N GLU A 215 3.58 42.84 -28.69
CA GLU A 215 4.07 43.32 -30.00
C GLU A 215 2.95 43.52 -31.03
N GLU A 216 1.89 44.24 -30.66
CA GLU A 216 0.97 44.90 -31.61
C GLU A 216 0.51 46.24 -31.01
N ALA A 217 1.37 47.25 -31.05
CA ALA A 217 0.99 48.67 -31.05
C ALA A 217 2.22 49.59 -31.11
N ASP A 218 2.97 49.61 -32.21
CA ASP A 218 3.44 50.89 -32.78
C ASP A 218 4.03 50.67 -34.18
N GLY A 219 3.56 51.43 -35.17
CA GLY A 219 4.05 51.33 -36.54
C GLY A 219 3.08 51.85 -37.59
N SER A 220 2.63 53.10 -37.42
CA SER A 220 2.17 53.95 -38.52
C SER A 220 3.35 54.59 -39.23
#